data_AF-A0A8G2M6Z9-F1
#
_entry.id   AF-A0A8G2M6Z9-F1
#
_cell.length_a   1.000
_cell.length_b   1.000
_cell.length_c   1.000
_cell.angle_alpha   90.00
_cell.angle_beta   90.00
_cell.angle_gamma   90.00
#
_symmetry.space_group_name_H-M   'P 1'
#
loop_
_entity.id
_entity.type
_entity.pdbx_description
1 polymer ?
#
loop_
_entity_poly.entity_id
_entity_poly.type
_entity_poly.pdbx_seq_one_letter_code
_entity_poly.pdbx_strand_id
1 'polypeptide(L)'
;MAHIVKVSDEELEFITGIHDENEAIQSLFTGNVTVVIYTKGSRWCSRILKNGINHYHSGYKVKPVDTTGAGDAFIGAVISRILATDVLNLTQLFENEGEEILAFSNRVAAIVTTKYGAINSLPTLQEVEQAF
;
A
#
# COMPACT_ATOMS: atom_id res chain seq x y z
N MET A 1 10.89 13.29 -9.49
CA MET A 1 9.45 13.47 -9.14
C MET A 1 8.81 12.10 -9.09
N ALA A 2 7.86 11.87 -8.17
CA ALA A 2 7.16 10.60 -7.98
C ALA A 2 5.81 10.57 -8.73
N HIS A 3 5.35 9.36 -9.06
CA HIS A 3 4.00 9.12 -9.60
C HIS A 3 3.06 8.47 -8.57
N ILE A 4 3.64 7.75 -7.61
CA ILE A 4 2.94 7.05 -6.54
C ILE A 4 3.53 7.54 -5.21
N VAL A 5 2.66 7.85 -4.26
CA VAL A 5 3.04 8.17 -2.87
C VAL A 5 2.41 7.14 -1.96
N LYS A 6 3.22 6.43 -1.16
CA LYS A 6 2.72 5.65 -0.03
C LYS A 6 2.96 6.44 1.24
N VAL A 7 1.96 6.52 2.10
CA VAL A 7 2.04 7.22 3.39
C VAL A 7 1.22 6.46 4.43
N SER A 8 1.65 6.48 5.69
CA SER A 8 0.89 5.96 6.83
C SER A 8 0.16 7.06 7.58
N ASP A 9 -0.79 6.69 8.44
CA ASP A 9 -1.48 7.62 9.34
C ASP A 9 -0.52 8.34 10.29
N GLU A 10 0.54 7.66 10.72
CA GLU A 10 1.58 8.25 11.58
C GLU A 10 2.44 9.29 10.84
N GLU A 11 2.60 9.16 9.52
CA GLU A 11 3.44 10.04 8.70
C GLU A 11 2.66 11.24 8.14
N LEU A 12 1.37 11.09 7.87
CA LEU A 12 0.58 12.01 7.04
C LEU A 12 0.59 13.46 7.55
N GLU A 13 0.22 13.68 8.81
CA GLU A 13 0.19 15.03 9.40
C GLU A 13 1.62 15.59 9.51
N PHE A 14 2.59 14.75 9.90
CA PHE A 14 3.99 15.18 10.05
C PHE A 14 4.58 15.72 8.75
N ILE A 15 4.28 15.09 7.60
CA ILE A 15 4.84 15.50 6.31
C ILE A 15 4.05 16.63 5.63
N THR A 16 2.75 16.74 5.90
CA THR A 16 1.88 17.74 5.24
C THR A 16 1.68 19.00 6.07
N GLY A 17 1.80 18.91 7.40
CA GLY A 17 1.39 19.96 8.34
C GLY A 17 -0.12 20.17 8.42
N ILE A 18 -0.92 19.25 7.87
CA ILE A 18 -2.39 19.35 7.78
C ILE A 18 -3.01 18.29 8.69
N HIS A 19 -3.86 18.73 9.61
CA HIS A 19 -4.53 17.86 10.58
C HIS A 19 -5.77 17.16 10.01
N ASP A 20 -6.48 17.76 9.05
CA ASP A 20 -7.58 17.07 8.37
C ASP A 20 -7.02 16.00 7.42
N GLU A 21 -7.34 14.73 7.69
CA GLU A 21 -6.80 13.59 6.95
C GLU A 21 -7.16 13.63 5.46
N ASN A 22 -8.38 14.03 5.12
CA ASN A 22 -8.79 14.08 3.72
C ASN A 22 -8.07 15.22 3.00
N GLU A 23 -8.00 16.41 3.59
CA GLU A 23 -7.25 17.55 3.08
C GLU A 23 -5.77 17.21 2.92
N ALA A 24 -5.16 16.56 3.90
CA ALA A 24 -3.79 16.11 3.86
C ALA A 24 -3.54 15.13 2.70
N ILE A 25 -4.40 14.11 2.53
CA ILE A 25 -4.31 13.17 1.39
C ILE A 25 -4.46 13.91 0.07
N GLN A 26 -5.42 14.83 -0.05
CA GLN A 26 -5.62 15.59 -1.29
C GLN A 26 -4.40 16.48 -1.61
N SER A 27 -3.75 17.04 -0.59
CA SER A 27 -2.54 17.86 -0.76
C SER A 27 -1.36 17.09 -1.38
N LEU A 28 -1.34 15.76 -1.28
CA LEU A 28 -0.27 14.92 -1.82
C LEU A 28 -0.34 14.78 -3.36
N PHE A 29 -1.46 15.10 -4.00
CA PHE A 29 -1.62 15.05 -5.47
C PHE A 29 -0.95 16.25 -6.19
N THR A 30 0.32 16.48 -5.89
CA THR A 30 1.13 17.52 -6.54
C THR A 30 1.93 16.96 -7.73
N GLY A 31 2.26 17.82 -8.70
CA GLY A 31 3.04 17.42 -9.87
C GLY A 31 2.48 16.19 -10.59
N ASN A 32 3.30 15.14 -10.69
CA ASN A 32 3.01 13.90 -11.42
C ASN A 32 2.37 12.80 -10.56
N VAL A 33 2.07 13.07 -9.28
CA VAL A 33 1.42 12.07 -8.41
C VAL A 33 0.02 11.80 -8.93
N THR A 34 -0.24 10.55 -9.34
CA THR A 34 -1.55 10.08 -9.80
C THR A 34 -2.18 9.08 -8.85
N VAL A 35 -1.38 8.48 -7.96
CA VAL A 35 -1.81 7.47 -6.99
C VAL A 35 -1.26 7.80 -5.60
N VAL A 36 -2.14 7.87 -4.61
CA VAL A 36 -1.79 7.89 -3.19
C VAL A 36 -2.26 6.58 -2.56
N ILE A 37 -1.35 5.87 -1.89
CA ILE A 37 -1.67 4.69 -1.09
C ILE A 37 -1.52 5.07 0.37
N TYR A 38 -2.64 5.05 1.08
CA TYR A 38 -2.71 5.43 2.48
C TYR A 38 -2.91 4.19 3.35
N THR A 39 -2.12 4.04 4.42
CA THR A 39 -2.11 2.84 5.28
C THR A 39 -2.35 3.21 6.74
N LYS A 40 -3.18 2.43 7.46
CA LYS A 40 -3.46 2.57 8.89
C LYS A 40 -3.12 1.30 9.66
N GLY A 41 -1.85 0.90 9.57
CA GLY A 41 -1.36 -0.36 10.17
C GLY A 41 -2.24 -1.56 9.79
N SER A 42 -2.65 -2.34 10.78
CA SER A 42 -3.49 -3.53 10.59
C SER A 42 -4.98 -3.24 10.37
N ARG A 43 -5.41 -1.97 10.43
CA ARG A 43 -6.83 -1.62 10.40
C ARG A 43 -7.38 -1.58 8.98
N TRP A 44 -6.62 -0.95 8.08
CA TRP A 44 -6.98 -0.82 6.67
C TRP A 44 -5.91 -0.08 5.87
N CYS A 45 -6.05 -0.14 4.55
CA CYS A 45 -5.41 0.79 3.65
C CYS A 45 -6.36 1.17 2.52
N SER A 46 -6.03 2.25 1.82
CA SER A 46 -6.79 2.73 0.67
C SER A 46 -5.86 3.18 -0.43
N ARG A 47 -6.30 2.99 -1.67
CA ARG A 47 -5.69 3.58 -2.85
C ARG A 47 -6.61 4.66 -3.40
N ILE A 48 -6.12 5.89 -3.42
CA ILE A 48 -6.79 7.06 -3.97
C ILE A 48 -6.11 7.46 -5.28
N LEU A 49 -6.91 7.66 -6.33
CA LEU A 49 -6.47 8.18 -7.61
C LEU A 49 -6.77 9.67 -7.73
N LYS A 50 -5.95 10.38 -8.52
CA LYS A 50 -6.10 11.83 -8.74
C LYS A 50 -7.46 12.23 -9.32
N ASN A 51 -8.14 11.31 -10.02
CA ASN A 51 -9.48 11.54 -10.56
C ASN A 51 -10.61 11.27 -9.54
N GLY A 52 -10.27 11.03 -8.27
CA GLY A 52 -11.22 10.83 -7.18
C GLY A 52 -11.65 9.39 -6.95
N ILE A 53 -11.25 8.44 -7.80
CA ILE A 53 -11.53 7.01 -7.57
C ILE A 53 -10.75 6.55 -6.34
N ASN A 54 -11.46 5.97 -5.38
CA ASN A 54 -10.90 5.44 -4.16
C ASN A 54 -11.35 3.98 -3.96
N HIS A 55 -10.44 3.14 -3.48
CA HIS A 55 -10.77 1.79 -3.05
C HIS A 55 -10.10 1.50 -1.71
N TYR A 56 -10.82 0.77 -0.88
CA TYR A 56 -10.48 0.46 0.49
C TYR A 56 -10.34 -1.04 0.69
N HIS A 57 -9.33 -1.45 1.45
CA HIS A 57 -9.18 -2.82 1.92
C HIS A 57 -9.03 -2.85 3.44
N SER A 58 -9.81 -3.70 4.11
CA SER A 58 -9.88 -3.80 5.59
C SER A 58 -8.66 -4.41 6.28
N GLY A 59 -7.62 -4.74 5.51
CA GLY A 59 -6.43 -5.45 5.98
C GLY A 59 -6.72 -6.93 6.30
N TYR A 60 -5.68 -7.66 6.70
CA TYR A 60 -5.81 -9.05 7.14
C TYR A 60 -5.55 -9.15 8.65
N LYS A 61 -6.41 -9.90 9.33
CA LYS A 61 -6.28 -10.12 10.78
C LYS A 61 -5.28 -11.23 11.05
N VAL A 62 -4.09 -10.84 11.48
CA VAL A 62 -3.02 -11.74 11.92
C VAL A 62 -2.57 -11.37 13.33
N LYS A 63 -1.87 -12.29 14.00
CA LYS A 63 -1.20 -11.99 15.28
C LYS A 63 0.24 -11.56 14.97
N PRO A 64 0.60 -10.27 15.13
CA PRO A 64 1.95 -9.82 14.82
C PRO A 64 2.94 -10.35 15.86
N VAL A 65 4.12 -10.71 15.38
CA VAL A 65 5.33 -11.06 16.14
C VAL A 65 6.33 -9.91 16.10
N ASP A 66 6.56 -9.35 14.91
CA ASP A 66 7.47 -8.23 14.66
C ASP A 66 6.95 -7.42 13.46
N THR A 67 6.69 -6.13 13.60
CA THR A 67 6.15 -5.28 12.51
C THR A 67 7.24 -4.68 11.63
N THR A 68 8.51 -4.93 11.94
CA THR A 68 9.65 -4.37 11.21
C THR A 68 9.61 -4.79 9.74
N GLY A 69 9.66 -3.80 8.83
CA GLY A 69 9.67 -4.05 7.38
C GLY A 69 8.30 -4.28 6.74
N ALA A 70 7.19 -4.23 7.50
CA ALA A 70 5.85 -4.41 6.93
C ALA A 70 5.51 -3.36 5.85
N GLY A 71 5.88 -2.10 6.08
CA GLY A 71 5.70 -1.01 5.11
C GLY A 71 6.55 -1.18 3.85
N ASP A 72 7.79 -1.64 4.00
CA ASP A 72 8.70 -1.90 2.88
C ASP A 72 8.22 -3.09 2.05
N ALA A 73 7.78 -4.16 2.72
CA ALA A 73 7.20 -5.33 2.06
C ALA A 73 5.91 -4.98 1.31
N PHE A 74 5.07 -4.12 1.90
CA PHE A 74 3.87 -3.63 1.24
C PHE A 74 4.20 -2.91 -0.06
N ILE A 75 5.10 -1.91 -0.03
CA ILE A 75 5.42 -1.15 -1.25
C ILE A 75 6.20 -2.00 -2.26
N GLY A 76 7.04 -2.93 -1.80
CA GLY A 76 7.69 -3.94 -2.64
C GLY A 76 6.68 -4.82 -3.37
N ALA A 77 5.62 -5.24 -2.69
CA ALA A 77 4.53 -6.00 -3.28
C ALA A 77 3.75 -5.18 -4.33
N VAL A 78 3.44 -3.90 -4.04
CA VAL A 78 2.82 -3.00 -5.04
C VAL A 78 3.69 -2.91 -6.30
N ILE A 79 4.99 -2.66 -6.13
CA ILE A 79 5.94 -2.55 -7.24
C ILE A 79 6.01 -3.86 -8.03
N SER A 80 6.04 -5.02 -7.37
CA SER A 80 6.05 -6.32 -8.04
C SER A 80 4.83 -6.54 -8.93
N ARG A 81 3.65 -6.06 -8.53
CA ARG A 81 2.43 -6.15 -9.34
C ARG A 81 2.44 -5.20 -10.52
N ILE A 82 2.97 -3.98 -10.33
CA ILE A 82 3.17 -3.02 -11.43
C ILE A 82 4.14 -3.60 -12.47
N LEU A 83 5.21 -4.27 -12.05
CA LEU A 83 6.19 -4.87 -12.96
C LEU A 83 5.69 -6.15 -13.65
N ALA A 84 4.58 -6.72 -13.19
CA ALA A 84 4.01 -7.96 -13.73
C ALA A 84 2.98 -7.73 -14.85
N THR A 85 2.72 -6.47 -15.22
CA THR A 85 1.74 -6.08 -16.24
C THR A 85 2.39 -5.27 -17.37
N ASP A 86 1.83 -5.34 -18.58
CA ASP A 86 2.25 -4.52 -19.72
C ASP A 86 1.53 -3.16 -19.78
N VAL A 87 0.63 -2.88 -18.82
CA VAL A 87 -0.13 -1.61 -18.76
C VAL A 87 0.80 -0.46 -18.35
N LEU A 88 1.14 0.40 -19.31
CA LEU A 88 2.07 1.53 -19.09
C LEU A 88 1.43 2.72 -18.36
N ASN A 89 0.10 2.87 -18.42
CA ASN A 89 -0.60 3.96 -17.77
C ASN A 89 -0.96 3.57 -16.32
N LEU A 90 -0.29 4.19 -15.35
CA LEU A 90 -0.51 3.91 -13.93
C LEU A 90 -1.96 4.14 -13.48
N THR A 91 -2.61 5.21 -13.94
CA THR A 91 -4.01 5.47 -13.57
C THR A 91 -4.90 4.33 -14.05
N GLN A 92 -4.78 3.94 -15.33
CA GLN A 92 -5.55 2.83 -15.90
C GLN A 92 -5.27 1.50 -15.20
N LEU A 93 -4.01 1.21 -14.90
CA LEU A 93 -3.62 0.01 -14.15
C LEU A 93 -4.34 -0.03 -12.80
N PHE A 94 -4.27 1.04 -12.03
CA PHE A 94 -4.86 1.08 -10.71
C PHE A 94 -6.39 1.23 -10.69
N GLU A 95 -7.00 1.71 -11.77
CA GLU A 95 -8.45 1.64 -11.97
C GLU A 95 -8.92 0.20 -12.16
N ASN A 96 -8.20 -0.57 -12.99
CA ASN A 96 -8.59 -1.92 -13.37
C ASN A 96 -8.19 -2.98 -12.33
N GLU A 97 -6.96 -2.90 -11.83
CA GLU A 97 -6.32 -3.94 -11.01
C GLU A 97 -5.99 -3.46 -9.59
N GLY A 98 -6.26 -2.19 -9.28
CA GLY A 98 -5.78 -1.60 -8.04
C GLY A 98 -6.35 -2.23 -6.76
N GLU A 99 -7.52 -2.88 -6.83
CA GLU A 99 -8.09 -3.67 -5.73
C GLU A 99 -7.23 -4.91 -5.46
N GLU A 100 -6.92 -5.68 -6.49
CA GLU A 100 -6.07 -6.87 -6.39
C GLU A 100 -4.64 -6.52 -5.95
N ILE A 101 -4.08 -5.43 -6.48
CA ILE A 101 -2.76 -4.92 -6.07
C ILE A 101 -2.78 -4.60 -4.57
N LEU A 102 -3.83 -3.94 -4.08
CA LEU A 102 -3.95 -3.56 -2.68
C LEU A 102 -4.15 -4.77 -1.76
N ALA A 103 -4.99 -5.73 -2.17
CA ALA A 103 -5.22 -6.98 -1.46
C ALA A 103 -3.95 -7.83 -1.37
N PHE A 104 -3.23 -7.99 -2.48
CA PHE A 104 -1.95 -8.72 -2.51
C PHE A 104 -0.91 -8.06 -1.58
N SER A 105 -0.77 -6.74 -1.66
CA SER A 105 0.23 -5.99 -0.88
C SER A 105 -0.06 -6.02 0.62
N ASN A 106 -1.34 -5.93 1.00
CA ASN A 106 -1.75 -6.14 2.39
C ASN A 106 -1.43 -7.55 2.89
N ARG A 107 -1.62 -8.57 2.05
CA ARG A 107 -1.37 -9.96 2.44
C ARG A 107 0.12 -10.19 2.69
N VAL A 108 0.97 -9.70 1.79
CA VAL A 108 2.43 -9.73 1.95
C VAL A 108 2.85 -9.05 3.26
N ALA A 109 2.37 -7.82 3.49
CA ALA A 109 2.69 -7.07 4.70
C ALA A 109 2.23 -7.80 5.97
N ALA A 110 1.02 -8.37 5.97
CA ALA A 110 0.49 -9.13 7.09
C ALA A 110 1.35 -10.36 7.39
N ILE A 111 1.74 -11.14 6.38
CA ILE A 111 2.61 -12.32 6.55
C ILE A 111 3.97 -11.91 7.13
N VAL A 112 4.57 -10.83 6.63
CA VAL A 112 5.84 -10.30 7.15
C VAL A 112 5.75 -10.04 8.65
N THR A 113 4.62 -9.53 9.13
CA THR A 113 4.47 -9.28 10.58
C THR A 113 4.46 -10.53 11.46
N THR A 114 4.29 -11.73 10.89
CA THR A 114 4.18 -12.98 11.65
C THR A 114 5.52 -13.68 11.91
N LYS A 115 6.61 -13.17 11.34
CA LYS A 115 7.98 -13.70 11.48
C LYS A 115 8.92 -12.57 11.96
N TYR A 116 10.08 -12.91 12.53
CA TYR A 116 11.05 -11.92 12.99
C TYR A 116 11.92 -11.36 11.84
N GLY A 117 12.17 -10.05 11.89
CA GLY A 117 13.07 -9.34 10.98
C GLY A 117 12.46 -9.03 9.61
N ALA A 118 12.92 -7.94 8.98
CA ALA A 118 12.34 -7.44 7.73
C ALA A 118 12.60 -8.34 6.50
N ILE A 119 13.86 -8.71 6.24
CA ILE A 119 14.22 -9.45 5.00
C ILE A 119 13.87 -10.93 5.13
N ASN A 120 14.17 -11.54 6.29
CA ASN A 120 13.96 -12.97 6.52
C ASN A 120 12.48 -13.37 6.57
N SER A 121 11.58 -12.40 6.71
CA SER A 121 10.13 -12.62 6.78
C SER A 121 9.41 -12.48 5.44
N LEU A 122 10.10 -12.04 4.38
CA LEU A 122 9.52 -11.88 3.05
C LEU A 122 8.98 -13.23 2.54
N PRO A 123 7.69 -13.31 2.16
CA PRO A 123 7.11 -14.55 1.69
C PRO A 123 7.44 -14.82 0.23
N THR A 124 7.40 -16.10 -0.13
CA THR A 124 7.28 -16.56 -1.52
C THR A 124 5.88 -16.30 -2.07
N LEU A 125 5.71 -16.28 -3.40
CA LEU A 125 4.38 -16.14 -4.01
C LEU A 125 3.41 -17.24 -3.56
N GLN A 126 3.91 -18.48 -3.44
CA GLN A 126 3.10 -19.60 -2.97
C GLN A 126 2.59 -19.39 -1.53
N GLU A 127 3.42 -18.87 -0.63
CA GLU A 127 2.98 -18.53 0.74
C GLU A 127 1.91 -17.43 0.74
N VAL A 128 1.99 -16.46 -0.18
CA VAL A 128 0.97 -15.39 -0.31
C VAL A 128 -0.34 -15.95 -0.86
N GLU A 129 -0.31 -16.88 -1.81
CA GLU A 129 -1.51 -17.48 -2.41
C GLU A 129 -2.25 -18.41 -1.43
N GLN A 130 -1.51 -19.10 -0.55
CA GLN A 130 -2.06 -20.03 0.43
C GLN A 130 -2.44 -19.38 1.77
N ALA A 131 -2.09 -18.11 1.96
CA ALA A 131 -2.43 -17.38 3.18
C ALA A 131 -3.91 -16.93 3.17
N PHE A 132 -4.56 -17.19 4.31
CA PHE A 132 -5.91 -16.79 4.75
C PHE A 132 -6.87 -16.17 3.71
#